data_AF-A0A2P5YHY9-F1
#
_entry.id   AF-A0A2P5YHY9-F1
#
_cell.length_a   1.000
_cell.length_b   1.000
_cell.length_c   1.000
_cell.angle_alpha   90.00
_cell.angle_beta   90.00
_cell.angle_gamma   90.00
#
_symmetry.space_group_name_H-M   'P 1'
#
loop_
_entity.id
_entity.type
_entity.pdbx_description
1 polymer ?
#
loop_
_entity_poly.entity_id
_entity_poly.type
_entity_poly.pdbx_seq_one_letter_code
_entity_poly.pdbx_strand_id
1 'polypeptide(L)'
;MVEMLALTGKAIEGDVLTAVEVISKSEIQQCVWSKYKKDVCYQWFFSSETEDRKSFEPLPSQRSCSFKVCFEDIGRCLKCECIVTDVFGRSSEPVYAETAPVLPGIPRIDKLEIEGRGFHTNLYAVRGTYFGGKEGKSKIQWLRSMVGSPDLISIPGETGRMYEANVDDVGYRLVAIYTPVREDGIEGQPVSASTEPIAVEHDVYKEVKQKLDIGSVKFEVLCDKDRNPKKVPGEGCLERRILEINRKRVKVVKPGSKTSFPATEIRGTFAPPFHVEVFRNDQRRLRIVLDSENEVDLMVHSRYIRDVIVLVIRGLAQRFNSTSLNSLLKIET
;
A
#
# COMPACT_ATOMS: atom_id res chain seq x y z
N MET A 1 32.39 -34.28 31.70
CA MET A 1 32.42 -34.64 30.26
C MET A 1 31.13 -34.11 29.67
N VAL A 2 31.12 -33.47 28.49
CA VAL A 2 29.84 -33.11 27.85
C VAL A 2 29.20 -34.42 27.42
N GLU A 3 27.99 -34.67 27.91
CA GLU A 3 27.26 -35.89 27.55
C GLU A 3 26.53 -35.71 26.23
N MET A 4 26.05 -34.48 25.96
CA MET A 4 25.26 -34.16 24.77
C MET A 4 25.24 -32.65 24.51
N LEU A 5 25.03 -32.25 23.26
CA LEU A 5 24.67 -30.89 22.90
C LEU A 5 23.15 -30.81 22.73
N ALA A 6 22.53 -29.74 23.24
CA ALA A 6 21.12 -29.46 23.00
C ALA A 6 20.97 -28.14 22.25
N LEU A 7 20.05 -28.09 21.28
CA LEU A 7 19.63 -26.83 20.66
C LEU A 7 18.39 -26.31 21.37
N THR A 8 18.46 -25.07 21.83
CA THR A 8 17.33 -24.32 22.39
C THR A 8 16.87 -23.27 21.38
N GLY A 9 15.57 -22.94 21.38
CA GLY A 9 14.95 -22.12 20.33
C GLY A 9 14.12 -22.95 19.36
N LYS A 10 13.48 -22.29 18.39
CA LYS A 10 12.70 -22.96 17.36
C LYS A 10 13.41 -22.85 16.01
N ALA A 11 13.32 -23.90 15.21
CA ALA A 11 13.78 -23.87 13.83
C ALA A 11 12.74 -23.14 12.96
N ILE A 12 12.56 -21.85 13.20
CA ILE A 12 11.64 -20.97 12.49
C ILE A 12 12.45 -19.75 12.04
N GLU A 13 12.23 -19.30 10.80
CA GLU A 13 12.81 -18.06 10.30
C GLU A 13 12.66 -16.91 11.32
N GLY A 14 13.74 -16.17 11.56
CA GLY A 14 13.79 -15.04 12.48
C GLY A 14 14.07 -15.40 13.94
N ASP A 15 13.89 -16.66 14.34
CA ASP A 15 14.28 -17.13 15.67
C ASP A 15 15.80 -17.35 15.77
N VAL A 16 16.29 -17.44 17.01
CA VAL A 16 17.69 -17.74 17.32
C VAL A 16 17.78 -19.12 17.95
N LEU A 17 18.56 -20.00 17.33
CA LEU A 17 18.95 -21.29 17.89
C LEU A 17 20.19 -21.10 18.76
N THR A 18 20.17 -21.61 19.98
CA THR A 18 21.32 -21.57 20.89
C THR A 18 21.74 -22.97 21.29
N ALA A 19 22.99 -23.31 20.98
CA ALA A 19 23.65 -24.54 21.36
C ALA A 19 24.07 -24.46 22.83
N VAL A 20 23.59 -25.42 23.62
CA VAL A 20 23.83 -25.52 25.06
C VAL A 20 24.43 -26.88 25.36
N GLU A 21 25.61 -26.90 25.98
CA GLU A 21 26.25 -28.12 26.43
C GLU A 21 25.49 -28.71 27.63
N VAL A 22 25.01 -29.94 27.49
CA VAL A 22 24.36 -30.68 28.57
C VAL A 22 25.41 -31.52 29.28
N ILE A 23 25.61 -31.21 30.56
CA ILE A 23 26.57 -31.87 31.44
C ILE A 23 25.79 -32.71 32.46
N SER A 24 26.40 -33.80 32.90
CA SER A 24 25.85 -34.67 33.94
C SER A 24 25.40 -33.90 35.18
N LYS A 25 24.33 -34.38 35.83
CA LYS A 25 23.75 -33.77 37.03
C LYS A 25 24.55 -34.01 38.32
N SER A 26 25.64 -34.78 38.26
CA SER A 26 26.51 -35.03 39.41
C SER A 26 27.29 -33.77 39.80
N GLU A 27 27.21 -33.36 41.07
CA GLU A 27 27.93 -32.19 41.62
C GLU A 27 29.45 -32.28 41.39
N ILE A 28 30.02 -33.48 41.49
CA ILE A 28 31.45 -33.73 41.25
C ILE A 28 31.80 -33.41 39.80
N GLN A 29 30.97 -33.83 38.84
CA GLN A 29 31.23 -33.60 37.42
C GLN A 29 31.03 -32.13 37.03
N GLN A 30 30.07 -31.44 37.64
CA GLN A 30 29.87 -30.00 37.46
C GLN A 30 31.06 -29.19 38.01
N CYS A 31 31.56 -29.55 39.20
CA CYS A 31 32.74 -28.93 39.80
C CYS A 31 34.00 -29.12 38.93
N VAL A 32 34.22 -30.34 38.43
CA VAL A 32 35.32 -30.64 37.50
C VAL A 32 35.16 -29.83 36.20
N TRP A 33 33.97 -29.77 35.64
CA TRP A 33 33.68 -29.01 34.43
C TRP A 33 34.02 -27.53 34.59
N SER A 34 33.50 -26.87 35.62
CA SER A 34 33.75 -25.45 35.89
C SER A 34 35.23 -25.15 36.16
N LYS A 35 35.98 -26.11 36.72
CA LYS A 35 37.39 -25.94 37.06
C LYS A 35 38.35 -26.13 35.86
N TYR A 36 37.99 -26.99 34.91
CA TYR A 36 38.91 -27.41 33.85
C TYR A 36 38.45 -27.05 32.43
N LYS A 37 37.23 -26.54 32.22
CA LYS A 37 36.78 -25.99 30.93
C LYS A 37 37.60 -24.73 30.60
N LYS A 38 38.24 -24.70 29.43
CA LYS A 38 38.96 -23.52 28.93
C LYS A 38 38.20 -22.83 27.80
N ASP A 39 37.86 -23.59 26.76
CA ASP A 39 37.25 -23.05 25.55
C ASP A 39 36.23 -24.02 24.94
N VAL A 40 35.30 -23.47 24.16
CA VAL A 40 34.30 -24.25 23.42
C VAL A 40 34.19 -23.70 22.01
N CYS A 41 34.53 -24.56 21.06
CA CYS A 41 34.42 -24.26 19.64
C CYS A 41 33.09 -24.78 19.13
N TYR A 42 32.30 -23.90 18.50
CA TYR A 42 31.08 -24.27 17.80
C TYR A 42 31.30 -24.17 16.29
N GLN A 43 30.64 -25.04 15.53
CA GLN A 43 30.59 -24.97 14.07
C GLN A 43 29.19 -25.37 13.60
N TRP A 44 28.56 -24.50 12.80
CA TRP A 44 27.25 -24.76 12.22
C TRP A 44 27.36 -25.37 10.83
N PHE A 45 26.35 -26.17 10.48
CA PHE A 45 26.21 -26.84 9.20
C PHE A 45 24.74 -26.81 8.75
N PHE A 46 24.50 -26.91 7.44
CA PHE A 46 23.16 -27.07 6.87
C PHE A 46 23.07 -28.36 6.06
N SER A 47 21.87 -28.93 5.97
CA SER A 47 21.62 -30.11 5.13
C SER A 47 21.63 -29.74 3.64
N SER A 48 22.35 -30.51 2.83
CA SER A 48 22.29 -30.41 1.36
C SER A 48 21.01 -31.07 0.81
N GLU A 49 20.48 -30.55 -0.30
CA GLU A 49 19.21 -30.99 -0.91
C GLU A 49 19.29 -32.32 -1.69
N THR A 50 20.45 -32.98 -1.76
CA THR A 50 20.61 -34.19 -2.58
C THR A 50 19.97 -35.45 -1.96
N GLU A 51 19.09 -36.08 -2.73
CA GLU A 51 17.96 -36.95 -2.34
C GLU A 51 18.23 -38.35 -1.74
N ASP A 52 19.43 -38.72 -1.28
CA ASP A 52 19.61 -40.09 -0.72
C ASP A 52 20.49 -40.21 0.54
N ARG A 53 21.24 -39.16 0.90
CA ARG A 53 21.93 -39.08 2.19
C ARG A 53 21.89 -37.64 2.67
N LYS A 54 21.39 -37.42 3.90
CA LYS A 54 21.56 -36.13 4.60
C LYS A 54 23.06 -35.86 4.78
N SER A 55 23.67 -35.17 3.83
CA SER A 55 25.00 -34.60 3.97
C SER A 55 24.88 -33.21 4.57
N PHE A 56 25.83 -32.88 5.45
CA PHE A 56 25.88 -31.59 6.11
C PHE A 56 27.11 -30.82 5.62
N GLU A 57 26.88 -29.61 5.13
CA GLU A 57 27.95 -28.72 4.65
C GLU A 57 28.22 -27.64 5.70
N PRO A 58 29.50 -27.34 6.01
CA PRO A 58 29.84 -26.35 7.03
C PRO A 58 29.46 -24.95 6.58
N LEU A 59 29.00 -24.13 7.53
CA LEU A 59 28.83 -22.69 7.39
C LEU A 59 30.07 -22.00 7.98
N PRO A 60 31.11 -21.67 7.19
CA PRO A 60 32.45 -21.37 7.72
C PRO A 60 32.50 -20.12 8.60
N SER A 61 31.58 -19.18 8.38
CA SER A 61 31.44 -17.93 9.14
C SER A 61 30.65 -18.11 10.45
N GLN A 62 30.05 -19.26 10.70
CA GLN A 62 29.11 -19.50 11.80
C GLN A 62 29.75 -20.38 12.87
N ARG A 63 30.42 -19.73 13.83
CA ARG A 63 31.16 -20.38 14.94
C ARG A 63 30.71 -19.95 16.33
N SER A 64 29.59 -19.24 16.41
CA SER A 64 28.98 -18.83 17.68
C SER A 64 28.15 -19.98 18.26
N CYS A 65 27.94 -19.96 19.58
CA CYS A 65 26.94 -20.82 20.23
C CYS A 65 25.51 -20.47 19.81
N SER A 66 25.28 -19.30 19.21
CA SER A 66 23.99 -18.85 18.71
C SER A 66 23.97 -18.74 17.18
N PHE A 67 22.86 -19.13 16.57
CA PHE A 67 22.62 -19.01 15.13
C PHE A 67 21.28 -18.34 14.87
N LYS A 68 21.28 -17.27 14.08
CA LYS A 68 20.05 -16.58 13.68
C LYS A 68 19.54 -17.18 12.40
N VAL A 69 18.36 -17.80 12.46
CA VAL A 69 17.73 -18.47 11.34
C VAL A 69 17.22 -17.43 10.33
N CYS A 70 17.59 -17.57 9.06
CA CYS A 70 17.20 -16.66 7.98
C CYS A 70 16.35 -17.36 6.90
N PHE A 71 15.93 -16.60 5.89
CA PHE A 71 15.06 -17.07 4.82
C PHE A 71 15.70 -18.20 4.01
N GLU A 72 17.01 -18.11 3.78
CA GLU A 72 17.80 -19.09 3.02
C GLU A 72 17.91 -20.46 3.72
N ASP A 73 17.63 -20.51 5.02
CA ASP A 73 17.67 -21.75 5.80
C ASP A 73 16.36 -22.54 5.71
N ILE A 74 15.27 -21.92 5.25
CA ILE A 74 13.93 -22.54 5.22
C ILE A 74 13.95 -23.84 4.41
N GLY A 75 13.39 -24.91 4.98
CA GLY A 75 13.38 -26.25 4.41
C GLY A 75 14.62 -27.08 4.72
N ARG A 76 15.70 -26.48 5.23
CA ARG A 76 16.95 -27.17 5.58
C ARG A 76 16.99 -27.55 7.05
N CYS A 77 17.70 -28.63 7.38
CA CYS A 77 18.03 -28.97 8.75
C CYS A 77 19.35 -28.31 9.13
N LEU A 78 19.41 -27.70 10.31
CA LEU A 78 20.64 -27.11 10.85
C LEU A 78 21.28 -28.07 11.83
N LYS A 79 22.60 -28.21 11.77
CA LYS A 79 23.39 -29.00 12.70
C LYS A 79 24.44 -28.12 13.35
N CYS A 80 24.54 -28.19 14.67
CA CYS A 80 25.63 -27.56 15.42
C CYS A 80 26.53 -28.65 16.00
N GLU A 81 27.83 -28.49 15.80
CA GLU A 81 28.87 -29.33 16.40
C GLU A 81 29.66 -28.51 17.41
N CYS A 82 30.02 -29.15 18.52
CA CYS A 82 30.71 -28.53 19.63
C CYS A 82 31.90 -29.40 20.05
N ILE A 83 33.08 -28.77 20.16
CA ILE A 83 34.32 -29.37 20.67
C ILE A 83 34.78 -28.56 21.86
N VAL A 84 35.05 -29.23 22.97
CA VAL A 84 35.45 -28.58 24.23
C VAL A 84 36.92 -28.83 24.45
N THR A 85 37.65 -27.77 24.75
CA THR A 85 39.08 -27.85 25.10
C THR A 85 39.26 -27.55 26.58
N ASP A 86 40.00 -28.43 27.27
CA ASP A 86 40.33 -28.25 28.68
C ASP A 86 41.54 -27.30 28.88
N VAL A 87 41.81 -26.93 30.14
CA VAL A 87 42.95 -26.07 30.50
C VAL A 87 44.31 -26.70 30.17
N PHE A 88 44.36 -28.00 29.92
CA PHE A 88 45.57 -28.74 29.51
C PHE A 88 45.71 -28.86 27.99
N GLY A 89 44.80 -28.27 27.21
CA GLY A 89 44.83 -28.29 25.75
C GLY A 89 44.32 -29.58 25.12
N ARG A 90 43.66 -30.45 25.89
CA ARG A 90 43.03 -31.66 25.36
C ARG A 90 41.64 -31.33 24.85
N SER A 91 41.29 -31.82 23.67
CA SER A 91 39.97 -31.65 23.06
C SER A 91 39.10 -32.88 23.28
N SER A 92 37.79 -32.66 23.44
CA SER A 92 36.80 -33.73 23.43
C SER A 92 36.56 -34.27 22.02
N GLU A 93 35.95 -35.45 21.93
CA GLU A 93 35.24 -35.85 20.71
C GLU A 93 34.12 -34.84 20.40
N PRO A 94 33.80 -34.62 19.11
CA PRO A 94 32.76 -33.70 18.72
C PRO A 94 31.38 -34.23 19.12
N VAL A 95 30.61 -33.39 19.81
CA VAL A 95 29.19 -33.64 20.08
C VAL A 95 28.35 -32.75 19.18
N TYR A 96 27.20 -33.24 18.72
CA TYR A 96 26.36 -32.48 17.81
C TYR A 96 24.88 -32.57 18.19
N ALA A 97 24.14 -31.59 17.68
CA ALA A 97 22.69 -31.53 17.76
C ALA A 97 22.13 -31.02 16.43
N GLU A 98 20.97 -31.55 16.04
CA GLU A 98 20.33 -31.25 14.76
C GLU A 98 18.91 -30.73 14.98
N THR A 99 18.46 -29.85 14.10
CA THR A 99 17.07 -29.39 14.07
C THR A 99 16.23 -30.22 13.11
N ALA A 100 14.91 -30.17 13.29
CA ALA A 100 13.98 -30.43 12.20
C ALA A 100 14.19 -29.40 11.06
N PRO A 101 13.63 -29.64 9.85
CA PRO A 101 13.64 -28.64 8.78
C PRO A 101 13.12 -27.28 9.27
N VAL A 102 13.84 -26.22 8.94
CA VAL A 102 13.46 -24.85 9.31
C VAL A 102 12.13 -24.50 8.67
N LEU A 103 11.20 -24.01 9.47
CA LEU A 103 9.89 -23.56 9.03
C LEU A 103 9.89 -22.06 8.72
N PRO A 104 9.04 -21.61 7.78
CA PRO A 104 8.86 -20.18 7.52
C PRO A 104 8.22 -19.48 8.73
N GLY A 105 8.61 -18.22 8.96
CA GLY A 105 8.04 -17.38 10.02
C GLY A 105 6.59 -16.97 9.72
N ILE A 106 5.90 -16.39 10.72
CA ILE A 106 4.55 -15.82 10.50
C ILE A 106 4.67 -14.63 9.54
N PRO A 107 3.86 -14.58 8.47
CA PRO A 107 3.89 -13.48 7.51
C PRO A 107 3.67 -12.13 8.19
N ARG A 108 4.53 -11.16 7.90
CA ARG A 108 4.39 -9.79 8.37
C ARG A 108 5.05 -8.81 7.40
N ILE A 109 4.63 -7.56 7.47
CA ILE A 109 5.22 -6.46 6.70
C ILE A 109 5.83 -5.46 7.68
N ASP A 110 7.13 -5.25 7.58
CA ASP A 110 7.86 -4.28 8.40
C ASP A 110 8.03 -2.96 7.62
N LYS A 111 8.00 -1.83 8.33
CA LYS A 111 8.19 -0.49 7.76
C LYS A 111 7.24 -0.17 6.60
N LEU A 112 5.94 -0.45 6.78
CA LEU A 112 4.93 -0.12 5.80
C LEU A 112 4.82 1.41 5.64
N GLU A 113 5.00 1.89 4.41
CA GLU A 113 4.92 3.31 4.06
C GLU A 113 4.21 3.52 2.73
N ILE A 114 3.66 4.71 2.54
CA ILE A 114 3.06 5.14 1.28
C ILE A 114 3.95 6.22 0.69
N GLU A 115 4.56 5.92 -0.46
CA GLU A 115 5.31 6.91 -1.24
C GLU A 115 4.38 7.72 -2.14
N GLY A 116 4.60 9.03 -2.21
CA GLY A 116 3.88 9.95 -3.09
C GLY A 116 4.19 11.40 -2.76
N ARG A 117 3.86 12.34 -3.66
CA ARG A 117 4.17 13.77 -3.47
C ARG A 117 3.06 14.58 -2.78
N GLY A 118 1.98 13.94 -2.36
CA GLY A 118 0.91 14.58 -1.60
C GLY A 118 -0.13 15.32 -2.44
N PHE A 119 -0.12 15.20 -3.78
CA PHE A 119 -1.13 15.81 -4.66
C PHE A 119 -2.06 14.78 -5.30
N HIS A 120 -3.25 15.25 -5.67
CA HIS A 120 -4.30 14.47 -6.35
C HIS A 120 -3.97 14.05 -7.79
N THR A 121 -2.83 14.46 -8.31
CA THR A 121 -2.32 14.12 -9.66
C THR A 121 -1.26 13.01 -9.60
N ASN A 122 -0.83 12.62 -8.40
CA ASN A 122 0.28 11.68 -8.24
C ASN A 122 -0.18 10.22 -8.17
N LEU A 123 0.75 9.36 -8.55
CA LEU A 123 0.72 7.93 -8.26
C LEU A 123 1.33 7.69 -6.88
N TYR A 124 0.64 6.92 -6.05
CA TYR A 124 1.08 6.48 -4.74
C TYR A 124 1.47 5.01 -4.78
N ALA A 125 2.51 4.64 -4.05
CA ALA A 125 2.99 3.26 -3.99
C ALA A 125 3.15 2.80 -2.53
N VAL A 126 2.64 1.61 -2.22
CA VAL A 126 2.87 0.97 -0.92
C VAL A 126 4.22 0.28 -0.93
N ARG A 127 5.07 0.60 0.04
CA ARG A 127 6.37 -0.04 0.25
C ARG A 127 6.48 -0.59 1.66
N GLY A 128 7.25 -1.66 1.79
CA GLY A 128 7.48 -2.36 3.03
C GLY A 128 8.39 -3.56 2.79
N THR A 129 8.93 -4.11 3.87
CA THR A 129 9.78 -5.30 3.83
C THR A 129 8.99 -6.50 4.31
N TYR A 130 8.74 -7.46 3.42
CA TYR A 130 8.03 -8.70 3.77
C TYR A 130 8.93 -9.63 4.57
N PHE A 131 8.35 -10.35 5.52
CA PHE A 131 8.98 -11.40 6.31
C PHE A 131 8.02 -12.58 6.47
N GLY A 132 8.55 -13.79 6.64
CA GLY A 132 7.75 -15.00 6.86
C GLY A 132 7.65 -15.85 5.61
N GLY A 133 8.79 -16.33 5.11
CA GLY A 133 8.91 -17.19 3.94
C GLY A 133 8.76 -16.45 2.62
N LYS A 134 8.33 -17.18 1.58
CA LYS A 134 8.12 -16.62 0.25
C LYS A 134 6.77 -15.91 0.19
N GLU A 135 6.79 -14.63 -0.16
CA GLU A 135 5.57 -13.83 -0.29
C GLU A 135 4.67 -14.40 -1.40
N GLY A 136 3.39 -14.56 -1.06
CA GLY A 136 2.32 -14.97 -1.96
C GLY A 136 1.48 -13.77 -2.41
N LYS A 137 0.17 -13.99 -2.57
CA LYS A 137 -0.78 -12.95 -3.00
C LYS A 137 -1.27 -12.12 -1.82
N SER A 138 -0.39 -11.25 -1.30
CA SER A 138 -0.74 -10.28 -0.26
C SER A 138 -1.91 -9.38 -0.70
N LYS A 139 -2.78 -9.03 0.25
CA LYS A 139 -4.00 -8.25 -0.01
C LYS A 139 -3.77 -6.80 0.37
N ILE A 140 -4.20 -5.89 -0.48
CA ILE A 140 -4.16 -4.45 -0.21
C ILE A 140 -5.55 -3.89 -0.42
N GLN A 141 -5.93 -2.91 0.39
CA GLN A 141 -7.12 -2.10 0.19
C GLN A 141 -6.78 -0.63 0.45
N TRP A 142 -7.13 0.23 -0.50
CA TRP A 142 -7.02 1.68 -0.36
C TRP A 142 -8.31 2.27 0.23
N LEU A 143 -8.16 3.21 1.16
CA LEU A 143 -9.24 3.90 1.85
C LEU A 143 -8.96 5.40 1.93
N ARG A 144 -10.01 6.18 2.16
CA ARG A 144 -9.96 7.59 2.51
C ARG A 144 -10.29 7.77 3.98
N SER A 145 -9.59 8.68 4.63
CA SER A 145 -9.93 9.13 5.98
C SER A 145 -10.01 10.65 6.01
N MET A 146 -11.06 11.19 6.64
CA MET A 146 -11.19 12.64 6.82
C MET A 146 -10.34 13.09 8.01
N VAL A 147 -9.68 14.24 7.90
CA VAL A 147 -8.91 14.80 9.01
C VAL A 147 -9.81 15.01 10.23
N GLY A 148 -9.44 14.36 11.34
CA GLY A 148 -10.19 14.44 12.61
C GLY A 148 -11.37 13.47 12.72
N SER A 149 -11.67 12.66 11.70
CA SER A 149 -12.63 11.55 11.82
C SER A 149 -11.89 10.21 11.93
N PRO A 150 -12.34 9.29 12.81
CA PRO A 150 -11.84 7.92 12.83
C PRO A 150 -12.35 7.08 11.65
N ASP A 151 -13.31 7.59 10.87
CA ASP A 151 -13.97 6.82 9.81
C ASP A 151 -13.02 6.57 8.63
N LEU A 152 -13.06 5.32 8.15
CA LEU A 152 -12.38 4.88 6.93
C LEU A 152 -13.40 4.56 5.85
N ILE A 153 -13.28 5.25 4.72
CA ILE A 153 -14.13 5.08 3.55
C ILE A 153 -13.36 4.23 2.53
N SER A 154 -13.81 2.99 2.32
CA SER A 154 -13.20 2.11 1.33
C SER A 154 -13.30 2.70 -0.08
N ILE A 155 -12.24 2.56 -0.87
CA ILE A 155 -12.23 2.92 -2.28
C ILE A 155 -12.44 1.62 -3.09
N PRO A 156 -13.65 1.38 -3.64
CA PRO A 156 -13.98 0.10 -4.24
C PRO A 156 -13.10 -0.24 -5.44
N GLY A 157 -12.62 -1.48 -5.52
CA GLY A 157 -11.80 -1.99 -6.62
C GLY A 157 -10.31 -1.63 -6.53
N GLU A 158 -9.91 -0.79 -5.58
CA GLU A 158 -8.53 -0.33 -5.45
C GLU A 158 -7.75 -1.22 -4.48
N THR A 159 -7.24 -2.33 -5.03
CA THR A 159 -6.52 -3.37 -4.28
C THR A 159 -5.06 -3.57 -4.72
N GLY A 160 -4.57 -2.68 -5.59
CA GLY A 160 -3.19 -2.72 -6.10
C GLY A 160 -2.16 -2.16 -5.11
N ARG A 161 -0.89 -2.49 -5.34
CA ARG A 161 0.25 -1.83 -4.65
C ARG A 161 0.42 -0.36 -5.04
N MET A 162 -0.11 0.02 -6.19
CA MET A 162 -0.12 1.38 -6.70
C MET A 162 -1.53 1.92 -6.67
N TYR A 163 -1.66 3.22 -6.39
CA TYR A 163 -2.92 3.94 -6.38
C TYR A 163 -2.77 5.29 -7.06
N GLU A 164 -3.56 5.50 -8.10
CA GLU A 164 -3.62 6.80 -8.77
C GLU A 164 -4.67 7.67 -8.08
N ALA A 165 -4.20 8.70 -7.37
CA ALA A 165 -5.09 9.66 -6.73
C ALA A 165 -5.88 10.44 -7.78
N ASN A 166 -6.99 11.04 -7.36
CA ASN A 166 -7.82 11.91 -8.17
C ASN A 166 -8.42 13.05 -7.34
N VAL A 167 -9.18 13.93 -7.99
CA VAL A 167 -9.75 15.13 -7.38
C VAL A 167 -10.73 14.85 -6.21
N ASP A 168 -11.25 13.64 -6.08
CA ASP A 168 -12.10 13.24 -4.94
C ASP A 168 -11.27 12.86 -3.70
N ASP A 169 -9.97 12.60 -3.85
CA ASP A 169 -9.06 12.34 -2.74
C ASP A 169 -8.61 13.63 -2.04
N VAL A 170 -8.76 14.78 -2.71
CA VAL A 170 -8.37 16.08 -2.20
C VAL A 170 -8.99 16.29 -0.81
N GLY A 171 -8.12 16.41 0.21
CA GLY A 171 -8.47 16.70 1.61
C GLY A 171 -8.70 15.50 2.49
N TYR A 172 -8.73 14.32 1.90
CA TYR A 172 -8.64 13.08 2.63
C TYR A 172 -7.18 12.68 2.80
N ARG A 173 -6.90 11.91 3.84
CA ARG A 173 -5.70 11.09 3.90
C ARG A 173 -5.96 9.80 3.14
N LEU A 174 -5.00 9.37 2.32
CA LEU A 174 -5.02 8.04 1.76
C LEU A 174 -4.49 7.06 2.81
N VAL A 175 -5.22 5.97 3.01
CA VAL A 175 -4.85 4.90 3.93
C VAL A 175 -4.74 3.62 3.13
N ALA A 176 -3.63 2.90 3.26
CA ALA A 176 -3.45 1.58 2.69
C ALA A 176 -3.42 0.56 3.82
N ILE A 177 -4.29 -0.44 3.76
CA ILE A 177 -4.25 -1.61 4.65
C ILE A 177 -3.59 -2.74 3.87
N TYR A 178 -2.52 -3.30 4.43
CA TYR A 178 -1.73 -4.38 3.86
C TYR A 178 -1.85 -5.64 4.72
N THR A 179 -2.40 -6.70 4.15
CA THR A 179 -2.42 -8.03 4.78
C THR A 179 -1.40 -8.92 4.07
N PRO A 180 -0.26 -9.23 4.71
CA PRO A 180 0.76 -10.09 4.11
C PRO A 180 0.24 -11.53 4.02
N VAL A 181 0.44 -12.17 2.87
CA VAL A 181 0.03 -13.55 2.64
C VAL A 181 1.22 -14.30 2.08
N ARG A 182 1.54 -15.45 2.66
CA ARG A 182 2.61 -16.34 2.18
C ARG A 182 2.16 -17.18 1.00
N GLU A 183 3.10 -17.76 0.26
CA GLU A 183 2.81 -18.62 -0.91
C GLU A 183 1.87 -19.80 -0.58
N ASP A 184 1.92 -20.33 0.65
CA ASP A 184 1.03 -21.39 1.14
C ASP A 184 -0.36 -20.91 1.59
N GLY A 185 -0.64 -19.61 1.46
CA GLY A 185 -1.93 -19.00 1.80
C GLY A 185 -2.10 -18.60 3.26
N ILE A 186 -1.08 -18.77 4.11
CA ILE A 186 -1.14 -18.31 5.50
C ILE A 186 -1.13 -16.77 5.52
N GLU A 187 -2.10 -16.19 6.23
CA GLU A 187 -2.25 -14.74 6.38
C GLU A 187 -1.61 -14.24 7.66
N GLY A 188 -0.90 -13.13 7.55
CA GLY A 188 -0.36 -12.38 8.68
C GLY A 188 -1.32 -11.34 9.23
N GLN A 189 -0.85 -10.58 10.21
CA GLN A 189 -1.64 -9.45 10.74
C GLN A 189 -1.67 -8.29 9.74
N PRO A 190 -2.85 -7.65 9.55
CA PRO A 190 -2.96 -6.47 8.71
C PRO A 190 -2.24 -5.27 9.36
N VAL A 191 -1.50 -4.52 8.55
CA VAL A 191 -0.81 -3.29 8.95
C VAL A 191 -1.32 -2.15 8.08
N SER A 192 -1.47 -0.95 8.63
CA SER A 192 -1.90 0.23 7.89
C SER A 192 -0.81 1.30 7.83
N ALA A 193 -0.81 2.05 6.73
CA ALA A 193 -0.05 3.27 6.55
C ALA A 193 -0.97 4.36 6.01
N SER A 194 -0.65 5.63 6.30
CA SER A 194 -1.47 6.76 5.86
C SER A 194 -0.62 7.94 5.42
N THR A 195 -1.11 8.68 4.43
CA THR A 195 -0.49 9.93 3.98
C THR A 195 -0.93 11.12 4.83
N GLU A 196 -0.28 12.27 4.63
CA GLU A 196 -0.91 13.56 4.94
C GLU A 196 -2.10 13.85 3.99
N PRO A 197 -2.97 14.82 4.31
CA PRO A 197 -4.11 15.14 3.47
C PRO A 197 -3.69 15.52 2.05
N ILE A 198 -4.37 14.94 1.06
CA ILE A 198 -4.04 15.17 -0.34
C ILE A 198 -4.36 16.61 -0.74
N ALA A 199 -3.37 17.29 -1.29
CA ALA A 199 -3.46 18.67 -1.75
C ALA A 199 -3.83 18.78 -3.23
N VAL A 200 -4.24 19.99 -3.63
CA VAL A 200 -4.41 20.36 -5.04
C VAL A 200 -3.03 20.67 -5.62
N GLU A 201 -2.70 20.08 -6.78
CA GLU A 201 -1.48 20.39 -7.54
C GLU A 201 -1.37 21.90 -7.78
N HIS A 202 -0.15 22.44 -7.73
CA HIS A 202 0.05 23.88 -7.66
C HIS A 202 -0.55 24.65 -8.85
N ASP A 203 -0.40 24.14 -10.07
CA ASP A 203 -0.89 24.80 -11.29
C ASP A 203 -2.42 24.76 -11.37
N VAL A 204 -3.02 23.62 -11.01
CA VAL A 204 -4.49 23.48 -10.90
C VAL A 204 -5.02 24.45 -9.86
N TYR A 205 -4.37 24.55 -8.68
CA TYR A 205 -4.79 25.44 -7.62
C TYR A 205 -4.80 26.91 -8.06
N LYS A 206 -3.74 27.38 -8.74
CA LYS A 206 -3.65 28.77 -9.25
C LYS A 206 -4.80 29.08 -10.20
N GLU A 207 -5.04 28.20 -11.16
CA GLU A 207 -6.09 28.41 -12.15
C GLU A 207 -7.49 28.34 -11.52
N VAL A 208 -7.73 27.39 -10.63
CA VAL A 208 -9.00 27.29 -9.88
C VAL A 208 -9.23 28.58 -9.09
N LYS A 209 -8.24 29.06 -8.34
CA LYS A 209 -8.36 30.29 -7.55
C LYS A 209 -8.72 31.49 -8.43
N GLN A 210 -8.00 31.69 -9.53
CA GLN A 210 -8.29 32.76 -10.50
C GLN A 210 -9.73 32.68 -11.02
N LYS A 211 -10.21 31.48 -11.38
CA LYS A 211 -11.57 31.29 -11.91
C LYS A 211 -12.66 31.50 -10.85
N LEU A 212 -12.39 31.14 -9.60
CA LEU A 212 -13.28 31.41 -8.47
C LEU A 212 -13.42 32.91 -8.22
N ASP A 213 -12.32 33.66 -8.31
CA ASP A 213 -12.30 35.12 -8.15
C ASP A 213 -13.16 35.80 -9.23
N ILE A 214 -13.00 35.39 -10.50
CA ILE A 214 -13.84 35.85 -11.62
C ILE A 214 -15.33 35.53 -11.37
N GLY A 215 -15.63 34.34 -10.84
CA GLY A 215 -16.98 33.93 -10.45
C GLY A 215 -17.95 33.62 -11.60
N SER A 216 -17.48 33.71 -12.85
CA SER A 216 -18.22 33.35 -14.05
C SER A 216 -17.25 32.93 -15.16
N VAL A 217 -17.24 31.65 -15.51
CA VAL A 217 -16.28 31.06 -16.46
C VAL A 217 -16.97 30.18 -17.48
N LYS A 218 -16.31 29.95 -18.61
CA LYS A 218 -16.79 29.07 -19.68
C LYS A 218 -15.70 28.08 -20.06
N PHE A 219 -16.09 26.83 -20.30
CA PHE A 219 -15.19 25.77 -20.76
C PHE A 219 -15.74 25.14 -22.03
N GLU A 220 -14.85 24.78 -22.95
CA GLU A 220 -15.20 23.92 -24.05
C GLU A 220 -15.17 22.46 -23.59
N VAL A 221 -16.29 21.77 -23.79
CA VAL A 221 -16.49 20.38 -23.40
C VAL A 221 -17.10 19.62 -24.57
N LEU A 222 -16.96 18.30 -24.55
CA LEU A 222 -17.49 17.40 -25.56
C LEU A 222 -18.59 16.54 -24.95
N CYS A 223 -19.69 16.35 -25.67
CA CYS A 223 -20.76 15.42 -25.30
C CYS A 223 -20.85 14.32 -26.35
N ASP A 224 -21.10 13.09 -25.90
CA ASP A 224 -21.49 12.00 -26.80
C ASP A 224 -22.98 12.12 -27.16
N LYS A 225 -23.29 11.98 -28.44
CA LYS A 225 -24.64 12.15 -28.99
C LYS A 225 -25.50 10.89 -28.81
N ASP A 226 -24.87 9.72 -28.75
CA ASP A 226 -25.55 8.43 -28.83
C ASP A 226 -25.51 7.70 -27.49
N ARG A 227 -26.41 8.07 -26.58
CA ARG A 227 -26.58 7.40 -25.29
C ARG A 227 -27.22 6.02 -25.48
N ASN A 228 -26.49 5.05 -26.05
CA ASN A 228 -26.84 3.64 -25.96
C ASN A 228 -25.98 2.99 -24.87
N PRO A 229 -26.56 2.62 -23.72
CA PRO A 229 -25.81 2.08 -22.57
C PRO A 229 -25.12 0.73 -22.83
N LYS A 230 -25.26 0.14 -24.03
CA LYS A 230 -24.63 -1.13 -24.44
C LYS A 230 -23.39 -0.98 -25.35
N LYS A 231 -22.98 0.23 -25.74
CA LYS A 231 -21.80 0.42 -26.61
C LYS A 231 -20.54 0.71 -25.79
N VAL A 232 -19.41 0.19 -26.30
CA VAL A 232 -18.06 0.45 -25.77
C VAL A 232 -17.75 1.95 -25.86
N PRO A 233 -17.21 2.60 -24.80
CA PRO A 233 -16.86 4.02 -24.84
C PRO A 233 -15.76 4.26 -25.89
N GLY A 234 -16.03 5.10 -26.90
CA GLY A 234 -15.03 5.51 -27.90
C GLY A 234 -15.51 5.61 -29.34
N GLU A 235 -16.73 5.15 -29.64
CA GLU A 235 -17.28 5.08 -31.01
C GLU A 235 -18.44 6.08 -31.29
N GLY A 236 -18.58 7.11 -30.45
CA GLY A 236 -19.58 8.17 -30.60
C GLY A 236 -19.03 9.41 -31.31
N CYS A 237 -19.86 10.08 -32.10
CA CYS A 237 -19.52 11.39 -32.69
C CYS A 237 -19.56 12.46 -31.60
N LEU A 238 -18.41 12.80 -31.03
CA LEU A 238 -18.29 13.82 -29.99
C LEU A 238 -18.67 15.20 -30.55
N GLU A 239 -19.72 15.80 -29.99
CA GLU A 239 -20.13 17.16 -30.35
C GLU A 239 -19.64 18.18 -29.32
N ARG A 240 -19.18 19.32 -29.83
CA ARG A 240 -18.72 20.44 -29.00
C ARG A 240 -19.88 21.11 -28.26
N ARG A 241 -19.67 21.43 -26.98
CA ARG A 241 -20.56 22.18 -26.10
C ARG A 241 -19.76 23.21 -25.30
N ILE A 242 -20.47 24.20 -24.77
CA ILE A 242 -19.91 25.22 -23.87
C ILE A 242 -20.52 25.00 -22.48
N LEU A 243 -19.68 24.68 -21.51
CA LEU A 243 -20.03 24.60 -20.10
C LEU A 243 -19.85 25.99 -19.47
N GLU A 244 -20.94 26.66 -19.17
CA GLU A 244 -20.95 27.95 -18.47
C GLU A 244 -21.21 27.73 -16.97
N ILE A 245 -20.29 28.21 -16.13
CA ILE A 245 -20.37 28.06 -14.68
C ILE A 245 -20.29 29.46 -14.06
N ASN A 246 -21.22 29.79 -13.18
CA ASN A 246 -21.16 31.01 -12.39
C ASN A 246 -21.55 30.75 -10.94
N ARG A 247 -21.48 31.76 -10.07
CA ARG A 247 -21.79 31.64 -8.62
C ARG A 247 -23.18 31.10 -8.27
N LYS A 248 -24.12 31.04 -9.21
CA LYS A 248 -25.51 30.61 -8.97
C LYS A 248 -25.89 29.31 -9.68
N ARG A 249 -25.26 29.01 -10.82
CA ARG A 249 -25.72 27.95 -11.73
C ARG A 249 -24.64 27.44 -12.66
N VAL A 250 -24.91 26.24 -13.18
CA VAL A 250 -24.22 25.60 -14.30
C VAL A 250 -25.16 25.53 -15.49
N LYS A 251 -24.62 25.72 -16.70
CA LYS A 251 -25.32 25.50 -17.95
C LYS A 251 -24.44 24.76 -18.95
N VAL A 252 -25.03 23.85 -19.71
CA VAL A 252 -24.41 23.26 -20.91
C VAL A 252 -25.13 23.79 -22.12
N VAL A 253 -24.39 24.43 -23.02
CA VAL A 253 -24.94 25.14 -24.19
C VAL A 253 -24.40 24.51 -25.46
N LYS A 254 -25.30 24.12 -26.36
CA LYS A 254 -24.96 23.78 -27.74
C LYS A 254 -24.67 25.08 -28.51
N PRO A 255 -23.44 25.26 -29.03
CA PRO A 255 -23.12 26.45 -29.80
C PRO A 255 -23.97 26.51 -31.06
N GLY A 256 -24.35 27.73 -31.45
CA GLY A 256 -25.04 27.96 -32.71
C GLY A 256 -24.17 27.60 -33.91
N SER A 257 -24.81 27.22 -35.00
CA SER A 257 -24.18 26.99 -36.31
C SER A 257 -24.59 28.09 -37.29
N LYS A 258 -24.13 28.03 -38.54
CA LYS A 258 -24.60 28.94 -39.59
C LYS A 258 -26.13 28.92 -39.77
N THR A 259 -26.80 27.85 -39.34
CA THR A 259 -28.23 27.63 -39.53
C THR A 259 -29.01 27.50 -38.22
N SER A 260 -28.37 27.64 -37.04
CA SER A 260 -29.04 27.41 -35.75
C SER A 260 -28.53 28.35 -34.65
N PHE A 261 -29.45 28.85 -33.81
CA PHE A 261 -29.09 29.63 -32.63
C PHE A 261 -28.49 28.75 -31.53
N PRO A 262 -27.68 29.31 -30.61
CA PRO A 262 -27.22 28.60 -29.43
C PRO A 262 -28.39 28.13 -28.57
N ALA A 263 -28.38 26.86 -28.16
CA ALA A 263 -29.44 26.26 -27.36
C ALA A 263 -28.89 25.79 -26.02
N THR A 264 -29.56 26.13 -24.91
CA THR A 264 -29.20 25.58 -23.59
C THR A 264 -29.80 24.19 -23.49
N GLU A 265 -28.95 23.17 -23.39
CA GLU A 265 -29.40 21.79 -23.22
C GLU A 265 -29.71 21.51 -21.75
N ILE A 266 -28.85 22.00 -20.85
CA ILE A 266 -28.98 21.76 -19.41
C ILE A 266 -28.72 23.05 -18.64
N ARG A 267 -29.48 23.24 -17.57
CA ARG A 267 -29.34 24.36 -16.64
C ARG A 267 -29.75 23.93 -15.24
N GLY A 268 -28.85 24.06 -14.27
CA GLY A 268 -29.13 23.72 -12.87
C GLY A 268 -28.47 24.67 -11.89
N THR A 269 -28.98 24.69 -10.66
CA THR A 269 -28.35 25.39 -9.53
C THR A 269 -27.48 24.43 -8.73
N PHE A 270 -26.67 24.94 -7.81
CA PHE A 270 -25.83 24.10 -6.94
C PHE A 270 -26.56 23.52 -5.73
N ALA A 271 -27.87 23.75 -5.59
CA ALA A 271 -28.63 23.20 -4.48
C ALA A 271 -28.71 21.66 -4.57
N PRO A 272 -28.66 20.94 -3.43
CA PRO A 272 -28.89 19.51 -3.40
C PRO A 272 -30.17 19.12 -4.18
N PRO A 273 -30.15 18.01 -4.94
CA PRO A 273 -29.17 16.91 -4.94
C PRO A 273 -27.96 17.10 -5.88
N PHE A 274 -27.66 18.33 -6.31
CA PHE A 274 -26.55 18.63 -7.22
C PHE A 274 -25.20 18.07 -6.76
N HIS A 275 -24.50 17.36 -7.64
CA HIS A 275 -23.11 16.94 -7.43
C HIS A 275 -22.37 16.69 -8.76
N VAL A 276 -21.05 16.53 -8.66
CA VAL A 276 -20.17 16.23 -9.80
C VAL A 276 -19.38 14.97 -9.50
N GLU A 277 -19.47 14.01 -10.41
CA GLU A 277 -18.76 12.74 -10.37
C GLU A 277 -17.58 12.75 -11.33
N VAL A 278 -16.50 12.08 -10.95
CA VAL A 278 -15.37 11.78 -11.84
C VAL A 278 -15.23 10.27 -12.02
N PHE A 279 -14.69 9.88 -13.15
CA PHE A 279 -14.52 8.47 -13.50
C PHE A 279 -13.05 8.06 -13.34
N ARG A 280 -12.80 6.98 -12.60
CA ARG A 280 -11.44 6.44 -12.42
C ARG A 280 -10.89 5.82 -13.70
N ASN A 281 -11.75 5.19 -14.49
CA ASN A 281 -11.38 4.53 -15.75
C ASN A 281 -11.17 5.50 -16.93
N ASP A 282 -11.66 6.74 -16.85
CA ASP A 282 -11.45 7.75 -17.88
C ASP A 282 -11.13 9.12 -17.24
N GLN A 283 -9.86 9.49 -17.32
CA GLN A 283 -9.35 10.71 -16.69
C GLN A 283 -9.86 12.01 -17.32
N ARG A 284 -10.55 11.95 -18.45
CA ARG A 284 -11.09 13.11 -19.19
C ARG A 284 -12.59 13.26 -19.03
N ARG A 285 -13.25 12.30 -18.38
CA ARG A 285 -14.70 12.29 -18.22
C ARG A 285 -15.09 12.83 -16.85
N LEU A 286 -16.13 13.64 -16.83
CA LEU A 286 -16.86 14.02 -15.61
C LEU A 286 -18.36 13.92 -15.89
N ARG A 287 -19.15 13.77 -14.83
CA ARG A 287 -20.60 13.84 -14.89
C ARG A 287 -21.11 14.94 -13.99
N ILE A 288 -22.01 15.76 -14.51
CA ILE A 288 -22.75 16.72 -13.71
C ILE A 288 -24.14 16.17 -13.51
N VAL A 289 -24.51 15.94 -12.26
CA VAL A 289 -25.83 15.44 -11.86
C VAL A 289 -26.59 16.59 -11.21
N LEU A 290 -27.72 16.99 -11.81
CA LEU A 290 -28.57 18.05 -11.27
C LEU A 290 -29.66 17.47 -10.37
N ASP A 291 -30.30 16.40 -10.82
CA ASP A 291 -31.33 15.63 -10.11
C ASP A 291 -31.37 14.19 -10.67
N SER A 292 -32.36 13.39 -10.26
CA SER A 292 -32.50 11.98 -10.65
C SER A 292 -32.76 11.74 -12.14
N GLU A 293 -33.23 12.75 -12.88
CA GLU A 293 -33.56 12.63 -14.30
C GLU A 293 -32.63 13.47 -15.19
N ASN A 294 -31.98 14.49 -14.62
CA ASN A 294 -31.14 15.44 -15.32
C ASN A 294 -29.65 15.25 -14.95
N GLU A 295 -28.95 14.47 -15.77
CA GLU A 295 -27.50 14.29 -15.69
C GLU A 295 -26.83 14.45 -17.06
N VAL A 296 -25.56 14.86 -17.06
CA VAL A 296 -24.78 15.00 -18.28
C VAL A 296 -23.37 14.52 -18.12
N ASP A 297 -22.99 13.59 -18.99
CA ASP A 297 -21.63 13.14 -19.17
C ASP A 297 -20.89 14.11 -20.10
N LEU A 298 -19.80 14.68 -19.59
CA LEU A 298 -18.95 15.60 -20.31
C LEU A 298 -17.55 15.01 -20.44
N MET A 299 -16.95 15.19 -21.60
CA MET A 299 -15.55 14.87 -21.87
C MET A 299 -14.76 16.17 -22.10
N VAL A 300 -13.50 16.18 -21.69
CA VAL A 300 -12.59 17.30 -21.88
C VAL A 300 -11.26 16.87 -22.49
N HIS A 301 -10.49 17.85 -22.95
CA HIS A 301 -9.23 17.61 -23.66
C HIS A 301 -8.13 16.99 -22.77
N SER A 302 -8.17 17.21 -21.46
CA SER A 302 -7.17 16.69 -20.53
C SER A 302 -7.71 16.50 -19.12
N ARG A 303 -7.05 15.63 -18.34
CA ARG A 303 -7.28 15.49 -16.90
C ARG A 303 -7.18 16.82 -16.16
N TYR A 304 -6.18 17.63 -16.53
CA TYR A 304 -5.97 18.95 -15.94
C TYR A 304 -7.23 19.83 -16.04
N ILE A 305 -7.83 19.93 -17.24
CA ILE A 305 -9.07 20.70 -17.44
C ILE A 305 -10.24 20.09 -16.68
N ARG A 306 -10.33 18.76 -16.60
CA ARG A 306 -11.36 18.07 -15.81
C ARG A 306 -11.26 18.48 -14.34
N ASP A 307 -10.06 18.41 -13.78
CA ASP A 307 -9.80 18.69 -12.36
C ASP A 307 -10.07 20.17 -12.05
N VAL A 308 -9.66 21.09 -12.93
CA VAL A 308 -10.01 22.51 -12.83
C VAL A 308 -11.53 22.73 -12.83
N ILE A 309 -12.26 22.12 -13.77
CA ILE A 309 -13.73 22.26 -13.85
C ILE A 309 -14.40 21.73 -12.57
N VAL A 310 -14.02 20.52 -12.14
CA VAL A 310 -14.60 19.86 -10.96
C VAL A 310 -14.36 20.71 -9.71
N LEU A 311 -13.13 21.20 -9.51
CA LEU A 311 -12.78 22.03 -8.35
C LEU A 311 -13.46 23.41 -8.40
N VAL A 312 -13.60 24.03 -9.58
CA VAL A 312 -14.35 25.30 -9.72
C VAL A 312 -15.83 25.10 -9.39
N ILE A 313 -16.46 24.04 -9.91
CA ILE A 313 -17.86 23.74 -9.59
C ILE A 313 -18.02 23.50 -8.09
N ARG A 314 -17.18 22.64 -7.52
CA ARG A 314 -17.20 22.32 -6.09
C ARG A 314 -16.97 23.56 -5.23
N GLY A 315 -16.01 24.42 -5.60
CA GLY A 315 -15.71 25.67 -4.93
C GLY A 315 -16.88 26.66 -4.95
N LEU A 316 -17.55 26.85 -6.09
CA LEU A 316 -18.73 27.72 -6.20
C LEU A 316 -19.97 27.12 -5.51
N ALA A 317 -20.08 25.80 -5.46
CA ALA A 317 -21.16 25.07 -4.81
C ALA A 317 -21.02 25.01 -3.27
N GLN A 318 -19.86 25.37 -2.69
CA GLN A 318 -19.61 25.32 -1.24
C GLN A 318 -20.68 26.03 -0.40
N ARG A 319 -21.26 27.13 -0.89
CA ARG A 319 -22.32 27.86 -0.17
C ARG A 319 -23.63 27.08 -0.04
N PHE A 320 -23.80 26.01 -0.81
CA PHE A 320 -25.02 25.22 -0.90
C PHE A 320 -24.85 23.79 -0.35
N ASN A 321 -23.61 23.33 -0.17
CA ASN A 321 -23.29 21.99 0.29
C ASN A 321 -22.54 22.03 1.63
N SER A 322 -23.00 21.27 2.61
CA SER A 322 -22.38 21.14 3.94
C SER A 322 -21.05 20.38 3.93
N THR A 323 -20.59 19.91 2.77
CA THR A 323 -19.34 19.15 2.64
C THR A 323 -18.15 20.08 2.79
N SER A 324 -17.25 19.75 3.73
CA SER A 324 -16.14 20.52 4.31
C SER A 324 -15.00 20.95 3.37
N LEU A 325 -15.32 21.34 2.14
CA LEU A 325 -14.37 21.91 1.17
C LEU A 325 -13.77 23.26 1.61
N ASN A 326 -14.32 23.87 2.67
CA ASN A 326 -13.75 25.05 3.35
C ASN A 326 -12.33 24.82 3.87
N SER A 327 -11.99 23.61 4.32
CA SER A 327 -10.64 23.31 4.82
C SER A 327 -9.62 23.10 3.70
N LEU A 328 -10.07 22.92 2.46
CA LEU A 328 -9.26 22.37 1.37
C LEU A 328 -8.55 23.39 0.50
N LEU A 329 -9.17 24.53 0.27
CA LEU A 329 -8.60 25.56 -0.59
C LEU A 329 -7.94 26.70 0.20
N LYS A 330 -8.01 26.67 1.55
CA LYS A 330 -7.62 27.79 2.44
C LYS A 330 -8.06 29.13 1.85
N ILE A 331 -9.29 29.20 1.34
CA ILE A 331 -9.85 30.47 0.90
C ILE A 331 -10.24 31.18 2.19
N GLU A 332 -9.29 31.93 2.76
CA GLU A 332 -9.59 32.90 3.81
C GLU A 332 -10.71 33.81 3.28
N THR A 333 -11.75 33.95 4.11
CA THR A 333 -12.95 34.74 3.78
C THR A 333 -12.71 36.21 4.05
#